data_AF-A0A966QNF4-F1
#
_entry.id   AF-A0A966QNF4-F1
#
_cell.length_a   1.000
_cell.length_b   1.000
_cell.length_c   1.000
_cell.angle_alpha   90.00
_cell.angle_beta   90.00
_cell.angle_gamma   90.00
#
_symmetry.space_group_name_H-M   'P 1'
#
loop_
_entity.id
_entity.type
_entity.pdbx_description
1 polymer ?
#
loop_
_entity_poly.entity_id
_entity_poly.type
_entity_poly.pdbx_seq_one_letter_code
_entity_poly.pdbx_strand_id
1 'polypeptide(L)'
;MVSYVRPYETPPPPQMTATTVRPAATEQPANLYSLTLDAYRLEAAIAEAAEGLVSDDPEVAAAATAELEALLAIGESTKDALQAKADAWCWVISRLRDQATTRREHAARLVLLAQTDERKADAMLERLTDQLLFLSPGETKFDLPSHQLRSTKVTTVEIDDDLLPEDLPAEYQRSKTTTQIDRVALKAALKGGAVVPGASLLEHRSWRLG
;
A
#
# COMPACT_ATOMS: atom_id res chain seq x y z
N MET A 1 -26.40 -50.80 -9.56
CA MET A 1 -26.37 -50.25 -8.19
C MET A 1 -25.85 -48.83 -8.32
N VAL A 2 -26.75 -47.84 -8.43
CA VAL A 2 -26.41 -46.46 -8.81
C VAL A 2 -26.18 -45.66 -7.52
N SER A 3 -24.91 -45.36 -7.22
CA SER A 3 -24.56 -44.48 -6.10
C SER A 3 -24.87 -43.03 -6.48
N TYR A 4 -25.90 -42.49 -5.82
CA TYR A 4 -26.28 -41.09 -5.90
C TYR A 4 -25.27 -40.26 -5.09
N VAL A 5 -24.38 -39.55 -5.78
CA VAL A 5 -23.49 -38.57 -5.15
C VAL A 5 -24.32 -37.33 -4.83
N ARG A 6 -24.49 -37.04 -3.53
CA ARG A 6 -25.17 -35.82 -3.08
C ARG A 6 -24.41 -34.59 -3.59
N PRO A 7 -25.10 -33.55 -4.09
CA PRO A 7 -24.44 -32.29 -4.41
C PRO A 7 -23.87 -31.67 -3.12
N TYR A 8 -22.64 -31.15 -3.20
CA TYR A 8 -22.05 -30.35 -2.14
C TYR A 8 -22.87 -29.07 -1.98
N GLU A 9 -23.69 -28.99 -0.93
CA GLU A 9 -24.26 -27.74 -0.45
C GLU A 9 -23.11 -26.85 0.00
N THR A 10 -22.91 -25.74 -0.71
CA THR A 10 -22.00 -24.70 -0.26
C THR A 10 -22.56 -24.12 1.04
N PRO A 11 -21.81 -24.12 2.15
CA PRO A 11 -22.26 -23.47 3.35
C PRO A 11 -22.51 -21.99 3.03
N PRO A 12 -23.65 -21.40 3.43
CA PRO A 12 -23.90 -20.00 3.20
C PRO A 12 -22.74 -19.20 3.82
N PRO A 13 -22.28 -18.12 3.15
CA PRO A 13 -21.21 -17.29 3.67
C PRO A 13 -21.59 -16.84 5.09
N PRO A 14 -20.62 -16.79 6.03
CA PRO A 14 -20.90 -16.33 7.38
C PRO A 14 -21.55 -14.95 7.26
N GLN A 15 -22.81 -14.86 7.68
CA GLN A 15 -23.50 -13.58 7.80
C GLN A 15 -22.76 -12.80 8.89
N MET A 16 -21.83 -11.95 8.48
CA MET A 16 -21.27 -10.92 9.34
C MET A 16 -22.42 -9.98 9.67
N THR A 17 -23.16 -10.28 10.73
CA THR A 17 -23.94 -9.29 11.44
C THR A 17 -22.92 -8.32 12.03
N ALA A 18 -22.51 -7.35 11.20
CA ALA A 18 -21.90 -6.13 11.68
C ALA A 18 -23.00 -5.38 12.44
N THR A 19 -23.31 -5.86 13.65
CA THR A 19 -23.94 -5.07 14.69
C THR A 19 -22.96 -3.94 14.98
N THR A 20 -23.02 -2.91 14.14
CA THR A 20 -22.43 -1.63 14.44
C THR A 20 -23.28 -1.09 15.58
N VAL A 21 -22.93 -1.47 16.80
CA VAL A 21 -23.37 -0.75 17.99
C VAL A 21 -22.76 0.63 17.81
N ARG A 22 -23.48 1.52 17.14
CA ARG A 22 -23.21 2.94 17.17
C ARG A 22 -23.49 3.35 18.61
N PRO A 23 -22.47 3.69 19.42
CA PRO A 23 -22.74 4.18 20.75
C PRO A 23 -23.65 5.41 20.61
N ALA A 24 -24.66 5.47 21.46
CA ALA A 24 -25.56 6.60 21.59
C ALA A 24 -24.74 7.90 21.63
N ALA A 25 -25.27 8.97 21.05
CA ALA A 25 -24.63 10.27 20.97
C ALA A 25 -24.38 10.84 22.38
N THR A 26 -23.27 10.44 22.99
CA THR A 26 -22.60 11.21 24.04
C THR A 26 -21.79 12.28 23.34
N GLU A 27 -21.66 13.45 23.99
CA GLU A 27 -20.84 14.58 23.55
C GLU A 27 -19.61 14.11 22.80
N GLN A 28 -19.46 14.57 21.55
CA GLN A 28 -18.42 14.07 20.67
C GLN A 28 -17.07 14.27 21.36
N PRO A 29 -16.33 13.19 21.70
CA PRO A 29 -15.09 13.33 22.45
C PRO A 29 -14.12 14.15 21.60
N ALA A 30 -13.37 15.04 22.27
CA ALA A 30 -12.39 15.92 21.62
C ALA A 30 -11.54 15.13 20.60
N ASN A 31 -11.52 15.61 19.36
CA ASN A 31 -10.79 15.02 18.26
C ASN A 31 -9.49 15.82 18.02
N LEU A 32 -8.58 15.28 17.21
CA LEU A 32 -7.27 15.90 17.01
C LEU A 32 -7.40 17.35 16.52
N TYR A 33 -8.37 17.62 15.64
CA TYR A 33 -8.64 18.96 15.12
C TYR A 33 -9.17 19.91 16.21
N SER A 34 -10.15 19.49 17.01
CA SER A 34 -10.68 20.33 18.09
C SER A 34 -9.59 20.63 19.12
N LEU A 35 -8.79 19.65 19.52
CA LEU A 35 -7.67 19.84 20.46
C LEU A 35 -6.62 20.82 19.91
N THR A 36 -6.30 20.78 18.62
CA THR A 36 -5.39 21.77 18.02
C THR A 36 -5.96 23.18 18.01
N LEU A 37 -7.27 23.32 17.79
CA LEU A 37 -7.93 24.62 17.84
C LEU A 37 -8.01 25.16 19.27
N ASP A 38 -8.29 24.28 20.24
CA ASP A 38 -8.33 24.64 21.65
C ASP A 38 -6.95 25.06 22.15
N ALA A 39 -5.87 24.38 21.72
CA ALA A 39 -4.50 24.80 22.00
C ALA A 39 -4.20 26.21 21.45
N TYR A 40 -4.61 26.52 20.21
CA TYR A 40 -4.43 27.86 19.64
C TYR A 40 -5.22 28.94 20.40
N ARG A 41 -6.46 28.63 20.81
CA ARG A 41 -7.27 29.54 21.62
C ARG A 41 -6.67 29.79 22.98
N LEU A 42 -6.11 28.75 23.60
CA LEU A 42 -5.44 28.86 24.89
C LEU A 42 -4.19 29.73 24.82
N GLU A 43 -3.40 29.64 23.75
CA GLU A 43 -2.25 30.55 23.53
C GLU A 43 -2.68 32.01 23.49
N ALA A 44 -3.79 32.32 22.81
CA ALA A 44 -4.34 33.67 22.78
C ALA A 44 -4.83 34.14 24.16
N ALA A 45 -5.54 33.28 24.89
CA ALA A 45 -6.03 33.60 26.24
C ALA A 45 -4.89 33.81 27.25
N ILE A 46 -3.80 33.02 27.17
CA ILE A 46 -2.60 33.21 27.99
C ILE A 46 -1.96 34.57 27.71
N ALA A 47 -1.87 34.98 26.44
CA ALA A 47 -1.32 36.27 26.08
C ALA A 47 -2.14 37.44 26.65
N GLU A 48 -3.48 37.34 26.59
CA GLU A 48 -4.39 38.34 27.16
C GLU A 48 -4.26 38.42 28.69
N ALA A 49 -4.29 37.28 29.39
CA ALA A 49 -4.14 37.23 30.84
C ALA A 49 -2.77 37.77 31.31
N ALA A 50 -1.72 37.61 30.50
CA ALA A 50 -0.39 38.15 30.80
C ALA A 50 -0.33 39.68 30.79
N GLU A 51 -1.22 40.38 30.08
CA GLU A 51 -1.27 41.85 30.11
C GLU A 51 -1.62 42.37 31.50
N GLY A 52 -2.49 41.65 32.24
CA GLY A 52 -2.90 42.01 33.60
C GLY A 52 -1.76 41.93 34.64
N LEU A 53 -0.67 41.22 34.35
CA LEU A 53 0.49 41.12 35.25
C LEU A 53 1.29 42.42 35.36
N VAL A 54 1.19 43.30 34.36
CA VAL A 54 1.93 44.57 34.31
C VAL A 54 1.13 45.71 34.97
N SER A 55 -0.07 45.42 35.49
CA SER A 55 -0.89 46.40 36.20
C SER A 55 -0.21 46.90 37.48
N ASP A 56 -0.25 48.21 37.72
CA ASP A 56 0.18 48.83 38.99
C ASP A 56 -0.81 48.53 40.14
N ASP A 57 -1.98 47.96 39.83
CA ASP A 57 -2.97 47.51 40.81
C ASP A 57 -2.65 46.07 41.27
N PRO A 58 -2.32 45.86 42.56
CA PRO A 58 -1.96 44.55 43.09
C PRO A 58 -3.11 43.53 43.04
N GLU A 59 -4.37 43.96 43.08
CA GLU A 59 -5.51 43.04 42.97
C GLU A 59 -5.67 42.51 41.55
N VAL A 60 -5.44 43.36 40.55
CA VAL A 60 -5.46 42.98 39.12
C VAL A 60 -4.32 42.02 38.80
N ALA A 61 -3.10 42.30 39.29
CA ALA A 61 -1.96 41.43 39.09
C ALA A 61 -2.15 40.04 39.75
N ALA A 62 -2.79 39.98 40.93
CA ALA A 62 -3.10 38.73 41.61
C ALA A 62 -4.17 37.91 40.86
N ALA A 63 -5.22 38.56 40.37
CA ALA A 63 -6.26 37.91 39.57
C ALA A 63 -5.70 37.36 38.24
N ALA A 64 -4.87 38.14 37.54
CA ALA A 64 -4.19 37.73 36.32
C ALA A 64 -3.26 36.53 36.55
N THR A 65 -2.55 36.51 37.68
CA THR A 65 -1.71 35.35 38.07
C THR A 65 -2.54 34.09 38.26
N ALA A 66 -3.67 34.17 38.98
CA ALA A 66 -4.55 33.03 39.21
C ALA A 66 -5.19 32.50 37.90
N GLU A 67 -5.59 33.41 37.01
CA GLU A 67 -6.11 33.05 35.68
C GLU A 67 -5.03 32.37 34.83
N LEU A 68 -3.81 32.89 34.82
CA LEU A 68 -2.69 32.26 34.12
C LEU A 68 -2.37 30.86 34.63
N GLU A 69 -2.36 30.65 35.95
CA GLU A 69 -2.14 29.31 36.51
C GLU A 69 -3.23 28.32 36.06
N ALA A 70 -4.50 28.76 36.01
CA ALA A 70 -5.60 27.95 35.51
C ALA A 70 -5.46 27.63 34.01
N LEU A 71 -5.14 28.63 33.18
CA LEU A 71 -4.91 28.46 31.75
C LEU A 71 -3.72 27.53 31.46
N LEU A 72 -2.63 27.65 32.23
CA LEU A 72 -1.46 26.78 32.09
C LEU A 72 -1.80 25.32 32.42
N ALA A 73 -2.59 25.06 33.47
CA ALA A 73 -3.05 23.72 33.81
C ALA A 73 -3.94 23.10 32.71
N ILE A 74 -4.84 23.90 32.13
CA ILE A 74 -5.65 23.46 30.97
C ILE A 74 -4.73 23.17 29.77
N GLY A 75 -3.69 23.98 29.56
CA GLY A 75 -2.73 23.80 28.48
C GLY A 75 -1.91 22.52 28.58
N GLU A 76 -1.49 22.15 29.78
CA GLU A 76 -0.82 20.88 30.02
C GLU A 76 -1.73 19.69 29.68
N SER A 77 -2.95 19.69 30.21
CA SER A 77 -3.96 18.66 29.89
C SER A 77 -4.28 18.56 28.39
N THR A 78 -4.39 19.70 27.70
CA THR A 78 -4.65 19.76 26.25
C THR A 78 -3.49 19.17 25.45
N LYS A 79 -2.25 19.45 25.84
CA LYS A 79 -1.04 18.89 25.21
C LYS A 79 -0.98 17.37 25.39
N ASP A 80 -1.25 16.88 26.59
CA ASP A 80 -1.28 15.44 26.88
C ASP A 80 -2.37 14.73 26.07
N ALA A 81 -3.57 15.31 26.00
CA ALA A 81 -4.66 14.79 25.19
C ALA A 81 -4.30 14.74 23.69
N LEU A 82 -3.62 15.78 23.19
CA LEU A 82 -3.16 15.84 21.79
C LEU A 82 -2.11 14.78 21.50
N GLN A 83 -1.13 14.60 22.38
CA GLN A 83 -0.10 13.56 22.25
C GLN A 83 -0.72 12.16 22.30
N ALA A 84 -1.60 11.89 23.26
CA ALA A 84 -2.29 10.60 23.38
C ALA A 84 -3.13 10.29 22.13
N LYS A 85 -3.81 11.29 21.56
CA LYS A 85 -4.52 11.12 20.30
C LYS A 85 -3.55 10.87 19.15
N ALA A 86 -2.50 11.68 18.99
CA ALA A 86 -1.52 11.49 17.92
C ALA A 86 -0.89 10.09 17.97
N ASP A 87 -0.54 9.60 19.16
CA ASP A 87 -0.03 8.24 19.36
C ASP A 87 -1.05 7.16 18.96
N ALA A 88 -2.32 7.33 19.34
CA ALA A 88 -3.39 6.43 18.90
C ALA A 88 -3.52 6.39 17.36
N TRP A 89 -3.35 7.53 16.68
CA TRP A 89 -3.30 7.56 15.21
C TRP A 89 -2.08 6.82 14.65
N CYS A 90 -0.89 7.01 15.24
CA CYS A 90 0.32 6.27 14.88
C CYS A 90 0.11 4.76 15.01
N TRP A 91 -0.51 4.32 16.10
CA TRP A 91 -0.85 2.90 16.32
C TRP A 91 -1.77 2.36 15.22
N VAL A 92 -2.83 3.09 14.84
CA VAL A 92 -3.74 2.67 13.76
C VAL A 92 -2.97 2.57 12.44
N ILE A 93 -2.12 3.55 12.12
CA ILE A 93 -1.32 3.56 10.89
C ILE A 93 -0.37 2.35 10.86
N SER A 94 0.32 2.05 11.96
CA SER A 94 1.19 0.88 12.06
C SER A 94 0.42 -0.40 11.81
N ARG A 95 -0.71 -0.58 12.50
CA ARG A 95 -1.55 -1.78 12.35
C ARG A 95 -2.06 -1.98 10.93
N LEU A 96 -2.45 -0.90 10.24
CA LEU A 96 -2.87 -0.97 8.84
C LEU A 96 -1.71 -1.36 7.91
N ARG A 97 -0.50 -0.89 8.18
CA ARG A 97 0.70 -1.27 7.43
C ARG A 97 1.03 -2.75 7.65
N ASP A 98 0.96 -3.24 8.88
CA ASP A 98 1.19 -4.65 9.20
C ASP A 98 0.17 -5.55 8.50
N GLN A 99 -1.12 -5.19 8.56
CA GLN A 99 -2.15 -5.91 7.82
C GLN A 99 -1.89 -5.94 6.31
N ALA A 100 -1.42 -4.82 5.74
CA ALA A 100 -1.08 -4.77 4.32
C ALA A 100 0.10 -5.72 4.00
N THR A 101 1.11 -5.79 4.87
CA THR A 101 2.23 -6.73 4.73
C THR A 101 1.76 -8.17 4.76
N THR A 102 0.98 -8.57 5.78
CA THR A 102 0.42 -9.92 5.89
C THR A 102 -0.42 -10.29 4.66
N ARG A 103 -1.25 -9.38 4.15
CA ARG A 103 -2.04 -9.63 2.94
C ARG A 103 -1.16 -9.86 1.70
N ARG A 104 -0.05 -9.13 1.56
CA ARG A 104 0.91 -9.32 0.46
C ARG A 104 1.59 -10.68 0.54
N GLU A 105 1.97 -11.11 1.73
CA GLU A 105 2.57 -12.44 1.96
C GLU A 105 1.59 -13.56 1.60
N HIS A 106 0.33 -13.45 2.02
CA HIS A 106 -0.71 -14.39 1.62
C HIS A 106 -0.94 -14.41 0.11
N ALA A 107 -0.98 -13.25 -0.53
CA ALA A 107 -1.11 -13.17 -1.99
C ALA A 107 0.06 -13.86 -2.70
N ALA A 108 1.30 -13.59 -2.26
CA ALA A 108 2.49 -14.25 -2.81
C ALA A 108 2.45 -15.77 -2.66
N ARG A 109 2.00 -16.27 -1.50
CA ARG A 109 1.81 -17.70 -1.27
C ARG A 109 0.76 -18.31 -2.22
N LEU A 110 -0.37 -17.63 -2.42
CA LEU A 110 -1.41 -18.11 -3.33
C LEU A 110 -0.92 -18.16 -4.77
N VAL A 111 -0.13 -17.18 -5.21
CA VAL A 111 0.52 -17.20 -6.54
C VAL A 111 1.44 -18.41 -6.68
N LEU A 112 2.26 -18.71 -5.67
CA LEU A 112 3.14 -19.88 -5.71
C LEU A 112 2.36 -21.21 -5.75
N LEU A 113 1.25 -21.30 -5.01
CA LEU A 113 0.37 -22.47 -5.04
C LEU A 113 -0.28 -22.65 -6.42
N ALA A 114 -0.82 -21.58 -6.99
CA ALA A 114 -1.39 -21.60 -8.34
C ALA A 114 -0.36 -22.06 -9.39
N GLN A 115 0.85 -21.50 -9.36
CA GLN A 115 1.94 -21.93 -10.26
C GLN A 115 2.32 -23.40 -10.05
N THR A 116 2.24 -23.91 -8.82
CA THR A 116 2.53 -25.31 -8.53
C THR A 116 1.45 -26.23 -9.12
N ASP A 117 0.19 -25.82 -9.05
CA ASP A 117 -0.92 -26.60 -9.61
C ASP A 117 -0.95 -26.52 -11.15
N GLU A 118 -0.63 -25.37 -11.74
CA GLU A 118 -0.40 -25.22 -13.19
C GLU A 118 0.69 -26.19 -13.68
N ARG A 119 1.86 -26.23 -13.04
CA ARG A 119 2.94 -27.16 -13.41
C ARG A 119 2.53 -28.63 -13.30
N LYS A 120 1.74 -29.00 -12.27
CA LYS A 120 1.22 -30.37 -12.14
C LYS A 120 0.27 -30.70 -13.29
N ALA A 121 -0.62 -29.76 -13.64
CA ALA A 121 -1.55 -29.92 -14.74
C ALA A 121 -0.81 -30.07 -16.08
N ASP A 122 0.21 -29.24 -16.32
CA ASP A 122 1.04 -29.32 -17.53
C ASP A 122 1.77 -30.67 -17.61
N ALA A 123 2.37 -31.15 -16.52
CA ALA A 123 3.02 -32.46 -16.48
C ALA A 123 2.03 -33.62 -16.70
N MET A 124 0.78 -33.49 -16.25
CA MET A 124 -0.26 -34.47 -16.54
C MET A 124 -0.68 -34.42 -18.01
N LEU A 125 -0.81 -33.22 -18.58
CA LEU A 125 -1.16 -33.00 -19.98
C LEU A 125 -0.09 -33.55 -20.92
N GLU A 126 1.19 -33.31 -20.62
CA GLU A 126 2.33 -33.86 -21.36
C GLU A 126 2.26 -35.39 -21.38
N ARG A 127 2.17 -36.03 -20.21
CA ARG A 127 2.03 -37.49 -20.10
C ARG A 127 0.82 -38.04 -20.86
N LEU A 128 -0.34 -37.37 -20.76
CA LEU A 128 -1.54 -37.76 -21.48
C LEU A 128 -1.32 -37.69 -22.99
N THR A 129 -0.72 -36.59 -23.46
CA THR A 129 -0.46 -36.35 -24.88
C THR A 129 0.54 -37.37 -25.43
N ASP A 130 1.58 -37.72 -24.68
CA ASP A 130 2.53 -38.78 -25.04
C ASP A 130 1.84 -40.12 -25.27
N GLN A 131 0.92 -40.51 -24.36
CA GLN A 131 0.17 -41.77 -24.49
C GLN A 131 -0.78 -41.75 -25.69
N LEU A 132 -1.47 -40.63 -25.93
CA LEU A 132 -2.39 -40.50 -27.07
C LEU A 132 -1.64 -40.51 -28.40
N LEU A 133 -0.51 -39.82 -28.50
CA LEU A 133 0.35 -39.82 -29.69
C LEU A 133 1.02 -41.18 -29.92
N PHE A 134 1.33 -41.94 -28.86
CA PHE A 134 1.82 -43.31 -29.01
C PHE A 134 0.77 -44.22 -29.69
N LEU A 135 -0.52 -44.08 -29.33
CA LEU A 135 -1.62 -44.86 -29.91
C LEU A 135 -2.04 -44.36 -31.30
N SER A 136 -1.87 -43.07 -31.59
CA SER A 136 -2.25 -42.45 -32.86
C SER A 136 -1.17 -41.45 -33.31
N PRO A 137 -0.06 -41.95 -33.89
CA PRO A 137 1.06 -41.10 -34.28
C PRO A 137 0.66 -40.07 -35.34
N GLY A 138 1.05 -38.82 -35.13
CA GLY A 138 0.83 -37.72 -36.09
C GLY A 138 -0.53 -37.02 -35.97
N GLU A 139 -1.41 -37.47 -35.07
CA GLU A 139 -2.67 -36.79 -34.80
C GLU A 139 -2.42 -35.42 -34.13
N THR A 140 -3.16 -34.41 -34.54
CA THR A 140 -3.01 -33.03 -34.05
C THR A 140 -4.19 -32.57 -33.20
N LYS A 141 -5.24 -33.40 -33.13
CA LYS A 141 -6.46 -33.11 -32.39
C LYS A 141 -7.05 -34.40 -31.79
N PHE A 142 -7.46 -34.32 -30.53
CA PHE A 142 -8.22 -35.40 -29.88
C PHE A 142 -9.54 -34.86 -29.33
N ASP A 143 -10.66 -35.43 -29.78
CA ASP A 143 -11.99 -35.15 -29.25
C ASP A 143 -12.34 -36.20 -28.18
N LEU A 144 -12.41 -35.79 -26.92
CA LEU A 144 -12.81 -36.61 -25.78
C LEU A 144 -14.28 -36.31 -25.40
N PRO A 145 -14.96 -37.16 -24.62
CA PRO A 145 -16.38 -36.97 -24.30
C PRO A 145 -16.74 -35.60 -23.69
N SER A 146 -15.84 -35.02 -22.89
CA SER A 146 -16.07 -33.73 -22.20
C SER A 146 -15.02 -32.65 -22.53
N HIS A 147 -13.96 -33.00 -23.25
CA HIS A 147 -12.80 -32.14 -23.45
C HIS A 147 -12.26 -32.30 -24.87
N GLN A 148 -11.48 -31.32 -25.32
CA GLN A 148 -10.83 -31.36 -26.62
C GLN A 148 -9.37 -30.95 -26.44
N LEU A 149 -8.47 -31.76 -26.98
CA LEU A 149 -7.05 -31.44 -27.07
C LEU A 149 -6.73 -31.01 -28.49
N ARG A 150 -5.96 -29.93 -28.62
CA ARG A 150 -5.43 -29.45 -29.89
C ARG A 150 -3.97 -29.11 -29.71
N SER A 151 -3.14 -29.56 -30.62
CA SER A 151 -1.78 -29.03 -30.70
C SER A 151 -1.82 -27.65 -31.36
N THR A 152 -1.00 -26.74 -30.85
CA THR A 152 -0.72 -25.46 -31.51
C THR A 152 0.74 -25.50 -31.92
N LYS A 153 1.00 -25.31 -33.22
CA LYS A 153 2.37 -25.19 -33.71
C LYS A 153 2.93 -23.85 -33.25
N VAL A 154 3.88 -23.87 -32.33
CA VAL A 154 4.68 -22.70 -31.95
C VAL A 154 5.98 -22.76 -32.73
N THR A 155 6.39 -21.65 -33.35
CA THR A 155 7.66 -21.54 -34.06
C THR A 155 8.48 -20.48 -33.35
N THR A 156 9.57 -20.91 -32.72
CA THR A 156 10.54 -20.06 -32.04
C THR A 156 11.82 -20.07 -32.85
N VAL A 157 12.46 -18.91 -33.01
CA VAL A 157 13.80 -18.83 -33.58
C VAL A 157 14.77 -19.09 -32.43
N GLU A 158 15.43 -20.24 -32.44
CA GLU A 158 16.56 -20.51 -31.55
C GLU A 158 17.77 -19.73 -32.07
N ILE A 159 18.42 -19.01 -31.16
CA ILE A 159 19.63 -18.22 -31.42
C ILE A 159 20.71 -18.86 -30.57
N ASP A 160 21.82 -19.28 -31.18
CA ASP A 160 22.97 -19.80 -30.44
C ASP A 160 23.56 -18.72 -29.53
N ASP A 161 24.02 -19.11 -28.33
CA ASP A 161 24.59 -18.18 -27.35
C ASP A 161 25.83 -17.44 -27.86
N ASP A 162 26.53 -18.02 -28.85
CA ASP A 162 27.71 -17.44 -29.50
C ASP A 162 27.35 -16.47 -30.64
N LEU A 163 26.09 -16.41 -31.08
CA LEU A 163 25.67 -15.54 -32.18
C LEU A 163 25.48 -14.11 -31.68
N LEU A 164 26.43 -13.23 -32.04
CA LEU A 164 26.34 -11.83 -31.67
C LEU A 164 25.41 -11.08 -32.64
N PRO A 165 24.71 -10.03 -32.18
CA PRO A 165 23.88 -9.20 -33.05
C PRO A 165 24.63 -8.60 -34.25
N GLU A 166 25.94 -8.40 -34.12
CA GLU A 166 26.81 -7.87 -35.17
C GLU A 166 27.13 -8.87 -36.29
N ASP A 167 27.04 -10.17 -36.02
CA ASP A 167 27.21 -11.24 -37.01
C ASP A 167 25.95 -11.45 -37.87
N LEU A 168 24.81 -10.93 -37.41
CA LEU A 168 23.55 -10.99 -38.13
C LEU A 168 23.49 -9.91 -39.22
N PRO A 169 22.87 -10.18 -40.39
CA PRO A 169 22.55 -9.16 -41.37
C PRO A 169 21.79 -7.97 -40.74
N ALA A 170 22.05 -6.76 -41.23
CA ALA A 170 21.49 -5.51 -40.68
C ALA A 170 19.94 -5.51 -40.60
N GLU A 171 19.27 -6.28 -41.45
CA GLU A 171 17.81 -6.47 -41.46
C GLU A 171 17.26 -7.23 -40.23
N TYR A 172 18.10 -7.99 -39.53
CA TYR A 172 17.76 -8.71 -38.31
C TYR A 172 18.34 -8.05 -37.05
N GLN A 173 19.07 -6.95 -37.20
CA GLN A 173 19.59 -6.16 -36.09
C GLN A 173 18.55 -5.14 -35.63
N ARG A 174 18.27 -5.11 -34.32
CA ARG A 174 17.38 -4.10 -33.73
C ARG A 174 18.07 -3.37 -32.60
N SER A 175 18.45 -2.12 -32.84
CA SER A 175 18.96 -1.23 -31.80
C SER A 175 17.81 -0.66 -30.95
N LYS A 176 17.82 -0.90 -29.63
CA LYS A 176 16.90 -0.28 -28.68
C LYS A 176 17.59 0.86 -27.94
N THR A 177 17.54 2.07 -28.49
CA THR A 177 18.02 3.28 -27.80
C THR A 177 16.89 3.85 -26.95
N THR A 178 16.91 3.57 -25.65
CA THR A 178 16.00 4.20 -24.69
C THR A 178 16.71 5.39 -24.05
N THR A 179 16.33 6.61 -24.42
CA THR A 179 16.76 7.84 -23.75
C THR A 179 15.83 8.12 -22.58
N GLN A 180 16.37 8.12 -21.36
CA GLN A 180 15.64 8.46 -20.14
C GLN A 180 16.23 9.70 -19.48
N ILE A 181 15.39 10.42 -18.75
CA ILE A 181 15.85 11.54 -17.92
C ILE A 181 16.72 10.95 -16.81
N ASP A 182 18.00 11.31 -16.83
CA ASP A 182 18.88 11.04 -15.70
C ASP A 182 18.56 12.03 -14.57
N ARG A 183 17.65 11.61 -13.69
CA ARG A 183 17.24 12.40 -12.53
C ARG A 183 18.37 12.58 -11.53
N VAL A 184 19.39 11.72 -11.52
CA VAL A 184 20.53 11.80 -10.60
C VAL A 184 21.47 12.89 -11.06
N ALA A 185 21.87 12.87 -12.33
CA ALA A 185 22.69 13.92 -12.94
C ALA A 185 21.97 15.28 -12.91
N LEU A 186 20.67 15.30 -13.23
CA LEU A 186 19.85 16.51 -13.17
C LEU A 186 19.79 17.08 -11.74
N LYS A 187 19.59 16.22 -10.72
CA LYS A 187 19.61 16.65 -9.31
C LYS A 187 20.97 17.19 -8.89
N ALA A 188 22.07 16.58 -9.35
CA ALA A 188 23.42 17.05 -9.06
C ALA A 188 23.68 18.43 -9.70
N ALA A 189 23.29 18.62 -10.97
CA ALA A 189 23.42 19.89 -11.67
C ALA A 189 22.60 21.02 -11.02
N LEU A 190 21.33 20.75 -10.68
CA LEU A 190 20.47 21.73 -9.99
C LEU A 190 21.01 22.09 -8.60
N LYS A 191 21.58 21.13 -7.85
CA LYS A 191 22.26 21.40 -6.58
C LYS A 191 23.54 22.23 -6.74
N GLY A 192 24.24 22.07 -7.87
CA GLY A 192 25.43 22.83 -8.22
C GLY A 192 25.16 24.25 -8.73
N GLY A 193 23.89 24.68 -8.78
CA GLY A 193 23.49 26.01 -9.25
C GLY A 193 23.26 26.12 -10.77
N ALA A 194 23.27 25.01 -11.51
CA ALA A 194 22.92 25.03 -12.93
C ALA A 194 21.42 25.29 -13.11
N VAL A 195 21.07 26.18 -14.04
CA VAL A 195 19.69 26.44 -14.43
C VAL A 195 19.34 25.54 -15.60
N VAL A 196 18.45 24.56 -15.37
CA VAL A 196 17.94 23.69 -16.42
C VAL A 196 16.47 24.04 -16.69
N PRO A 197 16.13 24.50 -17.91
CA PRO A 197 14.75 24.84 -18.26
C PRO A 197 13.79 23.67 -18.00
N GLY A 198 12.73 23.92 -17.25
CA GLY A 198 11.72 22.92 -16.90
C GLY A 198 12.07 21.99 -15.73
N ALA A 199 13.21 22.19 -15.06
CA ALA A 199 13.57 21.43 -13.87
C ALA A 199 13.86 22.35 -12.67
N SER A 200 13.27 22.04 -11.53
CA SER A 200 13.45 22.77 -10.27
C SER A 200 13.64 21.80 -9.11
N LEU A 201 14.49 22.16 -8.15
CA LEU A 201 14.64 21.41 -6.91
C LEU A 201 13.50 21.80 -5.95
N LEU A 202 12.62 20.85 -5.63
CA LEU A 202 11.60 21.01 -4.60
C LEU A 202 12.00 20.21 -3.37
N GLU A 203 12.15 20.90 -2.24
CA GLU A 203 12.42 20.27 -0.96
C GLU A 203 11.13 20.02 -0.20
N HIS A 204 10.86 18.76 0.13
CA HIS A 204 9.79 18.39 1.04
C HIS A 204 10.34 17.39 2.08
N ARG A 205 9.77 17.44 3.28
CA ARG A 205 10.04 16.44 4.30
C ARG A 205 9.07 15.28 4.12
N SER A 206 9.56 14.07 4.35
CA SER A 206 8.71 12.87 4.40
C SER A 206 8.84 12.26 5.80
N TRP A 207 7.70 11.85 6.36
CA TRP A 207 7.62 11.28 7.69
C TRP A 207 7.31 9.79 7.59
N ARG A 208 7.98 9.00 8.43
CA ARG A 208 7.76 7.56 8.56
C ARG A 208 7.63 7.22 10.03
N LEU A 209 6.81 6.22 10.33
CA LEU A 209 6.81 5.63 11.67
C LEU A 209 8.07 4.75 11.76
N GLY A 210 8.82 4.91 12.84
CA GLY A 210 10.02 4.13 13.15
C GLY A 210 9.71 2.94 14.05
#